data_AF-A0A928T919-F1
#
_entry.id   AF-A0A928T919-F1
#
_cell.length_a   1.000
_cell.length_b   1.000
_cell.length_c   1.000
_cell.angle_alpha   90.00
_cell.angle_beta   90.00
_cell.angle_gamma   90.00
#
_symmetry.space_group_name_H-M   'P 1'
#
loop_
_entity.id
_entity.type
_entity.pdbx_description
1 polymer ?
#
loop_
_entity_poly.entity_id
_entity_poly.type
_entity_poly.pdbx_seq_one_letter_code
_entity_poly.pdbx_strand_id
1 'polypeptide(L)'
;MKKMHSSFAKLACVLAGLLLASFPASKAADDGTVEGSLLVVAKGEVEIYHNGKKAVLRDKADDDQHYRAKVPPRAMKAGDVIVLRVLSPYVYRVISAAISLPKNGGQIAIKKQHWRFLGETIDPRKVTAADIQASQSMLADGAPDGNGELEREKFGFVPSARNGSDWVKTADRLNRAYCIGFVLTQEMLNAPVPLK
;
A
#
# COMPACT_ATOMS: atom_id res chain seq x y z
N MET A 1 -54.11 66.92 37.77
CA MET A 1 -55.09 65.81 37.78
C MET A 1 -54.44 64.56 37.17
N LYS A 2 -54.73 63.37 37.72
CA LYS A 2 -54.22 61.99 37.42
C LYS A 2 -52.91 61.61 38.14
N LYS A 3 -53.00 60.90 39.28
CA LYS A 3 -52.95 59.41 39.49
C LYS A 3 -51.55 58.85 39.16
N MET A 4 -50.68 58.45 40.09
CA MET A 4 -50.72 57.42 41.15
C MET A 4 -50.63 55.96 40.63
N HIS A 5 -49.82 55.15 41.33
CA HIS A 5 -49.52 53.68 41.27
C HIS A 5 -48.23 53.32 40.50
N SER A 6 -47.11 52.93 41.12
CA SER A 6 -46.76 51.86 42.08
C SER A 6 -46.35 50.54 41.42
N SER A 7 -45.12 50.13 41.76
CA SER A 7 -44.59 48.76 41.91
C SER A 7 -44.82 47.74 40.80
N PHE A 8 -43.74 47.11 40.32
CA PHE A 8 -43.50 45.67 40.54
C PHE A 8 -42.06 45.29 40.18
N ALA A 9 -41.51 44.43 41.04
CA ALA A 9 -40.16 43.89 41.03
C ALA A 9 -39.88 42.89 39.89
N LYS A 10 -38.58 42.68 39.61
CA LYS A 10 -37.88 41.38 39.42
C LYS A 10 -36.52 41.67 38.77
N LEU A 11 -35.39 41.49 39.47
CA LEU A 11 -34.69 40.22 39.68
C LEU A 11 -34.15 39.62 38.36
N ALA A 12 -32.82 39.62 38.22
CA ALA A 12 -31.98 38.44 37.92
C ALA A 12 -30.91 38.61 36.82
N CYS A 13 -29.76 38.00 37.14
CA CYS A 13 -28.78 37.33 36.27
C CYS A 13 -27.72 38.16 35.53
N VAL A 14 -26.62 38.39 36.26
CA VAL A 14 -25.27 37.86 35.97
C VAL A 14 -25.15 37.06 34.66
N LEU A 15 -24.23 37.46 33.77
CA LEU A 15 -23.35 36.51 33.09
C LEU A 15 -22.05 37.18 32.64
N ALA A 16 -20.96 36.81 33.31
CA ALA A 16 -19.60 37.00 32.86
C ALA A 16 -19.31 36.00 31.74
N GLY A 17 -18.81 36.48 30.60
CA GLY A 17 -18.35 35.65 29.49
C GLY A 17 -16.86 35.86 29.25
N LEU A 18 -16.04 35.00 29.85
CA LEU A 18 -14.61 34.85 29.58
C LEU A 18 -14.39 34.57 28.08
N LEU A 19 -13.68 35.45 27.38
CA LEU A 19 -13.08 35.17 26.08
C LEU A 19 -11.86 34.26 26.30
N LEU A 20 -12.08 32.95 26.33
CA LEU A 20 -11.02 31.96 26.12
C LEU A 20 -10.60 32.05 24.66
N ALA A 21 -9.43 32.64 24.43
CA ALA A 21 -8.73 32.58 23.16
C ALA A 21 -8.40 31.11 22.85
N SER A 22 -9.21 30.52 21.97
CA SER A 22 -8.96 29.22 21.38
C SER A 22 -7.70 29.32 20.51
N PHE A 23 -6.56 28.89 21.06
CA PHE A 23 -5.41 28.55 20.23
C PHE A 23 -5.86 27.44 19.26
N PRO A 24 -5.73 27.62 17.94
CA PRO A 24 -5.90 26.50 17.04
C PRO A 24 -4.80 25.50 17.36
N ALA A 25 -5.18 24.37 17.97
CA ALA A 25 -4.33 23.20 17.98
C ALA A 25 -4.09 22.84 16.52
N SER A 26 -2.90 23.19 16.01
CA SER A 26 -2.41 22.70 14.74
C SER A 26 -2.43 21.18 14.81
N LYS A 27 -3.47 20.55 14.26
CA LYS A 27 -3.35 19.16 13.79
C LYS A 27 -2.16 19.19 12.84
N ALA A 28 -1.06 18.56 13.25
CA ALA A 28 -0.02 18.18 12.31
C ALA A 28 -0.75 17.47 11.16
N ALA A 29 -0.62 18.01 9.94
CA ALA A 29 -1.08 17.31 8.77
C ALA A 29 -0.37 15.96 8.78
N ASP A 30 -1.15 14.90 8.89
CA ASP A 30 -0.71 13.54 8.61
C ASP A 30 -0.06 13.60 7.22
N ASP A 31 1.27 13.45 7.14
CA ASP A 31 2.05 13.76 5.94
C ASP A 31 1.85 12.74 4.80
N GLY A 32 0.81 11.91 4.92
CA GLY A 32 0.46 10.85 3.99
C GLY A 32 1.43 9.67 4.04
N THR A 33 2.31 9.60 5.03
CA THR A 33 3.30 8.52 5.18
C THR A 33 2.76 7.42 6.10
N VAL A 34 2.89 6.18 5.66
CA VAL A 34 2.63 4.97 6.45
C VAL A 34 3.92 4.19 6.67
N GLU A 35 4.08 3.58 7.84
CA GLU A 35 5.13 2.59 8.06
C GLU A 35 4.59 1.20 7.72
N GLY A 36 5.34 0.42 6.92
CA GLY A 36 4.90 -0.93 6.56
C GLY A 36 6.00 -1.81 6.01
N SER A 37 5.77 -3.12 6.05
CA SER A 37 6.62 -4.13 5.41
C SER A 37 6.03 -4.54 4.07
N LEU A 38 6.82 -4.50 2.98
CA LEU A 38 6.37 -5.04 1.69
C LEU A 38 6.53 -6.56 1.70
N LEU A 39 5.44 -7.28 1.49
CA LEU A 39 5.39 -8.72 1.31
C LEU A 39 5.31 -9.02 -0.18
N VAL A 40 6.09 -9.99 -0.67
CA VAL A 40 6.04 -10.47 -2.05
C VAL A 40 6.05 -11.99 -2.06
N VAL A 41 5.15 -12.58 -2.85
CA VAL A 41 5.17 -13.99 -3.22
C VAL A 41 5.19 -14.09 -4.74
N ALA A 42 6.08 -14.91 -5.28
CA ALA A 42 6.29 -15.05 -6.72
C ALA A 42 6.71 -16.47 -7.11
N LYS A 43 6.42 -16.86 -8.35
CA LYS A 43 6.97 -18.08 -8.97
C LYS A 43 8.33 -17.79 -9.64
N GLY A 44 9.37 -17.74 -8.82
CA GLY A 44 10.76 -17.46 -9.19
C GLY A 44 11.36 -16.25 -8.45
N GLU A 45 12.67 -16.11 -8.52
CA GLU A 45 13.42 -15.14 -7.73
C GLU A 45 13.06 -13.69 -8.07
N VAL A 46 13.02 -12.83 -7.07
CA VAL A 46 12.71 -11.40 -7.24
C VAL A 46 13.75 -10.53 -6.55
N GLU A 47 14.25 -9.53 -7.27
CA GLU A 47 14.87 -8.37 -6.66
C GLU A 47 13.83 -7.26 -6.50
N ILE A 48 13.80 -6.62 -5.32
CA ILE A 48 12.85 -5.55 -5.03
C ILE A 48 13.58 -4.22 -4.97
N TYR A 49 13.04 -3.21 -5.63
CA TYR A 49 13.54 -1.84 -5.62
C TYR A 49 12.42 -0.91 -5.16
N HIS A 50 12.78 0.06 -4.32
CA HIS A 50 11.86 1.10 -3.89
C HIS A 50 12.55 2.45 -4.11
N ASN A 51 11.95 3.31 -4.94
CA ASN A 51 12.51 4.59 -5.37
C ASN A 51 13.94 4.41 -5.91
N GLY A 52 14.12 3.41 -6.77
CA GLY A 52 15.40 3.07 -7.40
C GLY A 52 16.44 2.39 -6.50
N LYS A 53 16.21 2.32 -5.17
CA LYS A 53 17.12 1.66 -4.23
C LYS A 53 16.75 0.19 -4.06
N LYS A 54 17.71 -0.71 -4.28
CA LYS A 54 17.53 -2.15 -4.02
C LYS A 54 17.24 -2.35 -2.53
N ALA A 55 16.11 -2.99 -2.24
CA ALA A 55 15.69 -3.29 -0.89
C ALA A 55 16.47 -4.49 -0.33
N VAL A 56 16.78 -4.43 0.96
CA VAL A 56 17.27 -5.60 1.70
C VAL A 56 16.08 -6.49 2.01
N LEU A 57 16.21 -7.78 1.73
CA LEU A 57 15.15 -8.76 1.87
C LEU A 57 15.37 -9.60 3.14
N ARG A 58 14.27 -9.94 3.80
CA ARG A 58 14.19 -10.88 4.94
C ARG A 58 13.17 -11.96 4.65
N ASP A 59 13.20 -13.00 5.47
CA ASP A 59 12.28 -14.14 5.41
C ASP A 59 12.23 -14.75 3.99
N LYS A 60 13.38 -14.73 3.28
CA LYS A 60 13.51 -15.32 1.96
C LYS A 60 13.38 -16.83 2.10
N ALA A 61 12.35 -17.39 1.48
CA ALA A 61 12.39 -18.81 1.12
C ALA A 61 12.28 -18.93 -0.38
N ASP A 62 13.06 -19.87 -0.87
CA ASP A 62 13.16 -20.27 -2.26
C ASP A 62 13.06 -21.79 -2.20
N ASP A 63 11.85 -22.32 -2.43
CA ASP A 63 11.75 -23.72 -2.84
C ASP A 63 11.85 -23.78 -4.37
N ASP A 64 11.95 -24.97 -4.95
CA ASP A 64 12.23 -25.15 -6.38
C ASP A 64 11.32 -24.34 -7.32
N GLN A 65 10.18 -23.80 -6.85
CA GLN A 65 9.29 -22.99 -7.66
C GLN A 65 8.78 -21.71 -7.00
N HIS A 66 8.80 -21.58 -5.67
CA HIS A 66 8.15 -20.49 -4.95
C HIS A 66 9.15 -19.63 -4.20
N TYR A 67 9.07 -18.35 -4.50
CA TYR A 67 9.83 -17.30 -3.87
C TYR A 67 8.91 -16.51 -2.95
N ARG A 68 9.30 -16.38 -1.68
CA ARG A 68 8.69 -15.43 -0.74
C ARG A 68 9.76 -14.49 -0.21
N ALA A 69 9.43 -13.21 -0.10
CA ALA A 69 10.34 -12.23 0.50
C ALA A 69 9.59 -11.10 1.19
N LYS A 70 10.20 -10.60 2.25
CA LYS A 70 9.74 -9.45 3.02
C LYS A 70 10.78 -8.34 2.93
N VAL A 71 10.35 -7.15 2.52
CA VAL A 71 11.11 -5.92 2.81
C VAL A 71 10.77 -5.49 4.24
N PRO A 72 11.76 -5.26 5.11
CA PRO A 72 11.53 -4.77 6.48
C PRO A 72 10.69 -3.49 6.52
N PRO A 73 10.10 -3.18 7.69
CA PRO A 73 9.35 -1.95 7.90
C PRO A 73 10.11 -0.71 7.43
N ARG A 74 9.40 0.15 6.71
CA ARG A 74 9.91 1.43 6.21
C ARG A 74 8.76 2.40 5.98
N ALA A 75 9.08 3.68 6.02
CA ALA A 75 8.19 4.74 5.59
C ALA A 75 7.86 4.58 4.09
N MET A 76 6.59 4.71 3.77
CA MET A 76 6.02 4.70 2.43
C MET A 76 4.98 5.80 2.30
N LYS A 77 4.92 6.47 1.16
CA LYS A 77 3.96 7.54 0.89
C LYS A 77 3.44 7.50 -0.53
N ALA A 78 2.40 8.29 -0.80
CA ALA A 78 1.88 8.44 -2.15
C ALA A 78 2.98 8.94 -3.10
N GLY A 79 3.07 8.35 -4.28
CA GLY A 79 4.12 8.60 -5.27
C GLY A 79 5.34 7.70 -5.15
N ASP A 80 5.48 6.92 -4.07
CA ASP A 80 6.58 5.95 -3.97
C ASP A 80 6.45 4.87 -5.05
N VAL A 81 7.61 4.53 -5.63
CA VAL A 81 7.77 3.61 -6.75
C VAL A 81 8.29 2.28 -6.23
N ILE A 82 7.54 1.21 -6.48
CA ILE A 82 7.98 -0.16 -6.22
C ILE A 82 8.21 -0.86 -7.56
N VAL A 83 9.41 -1.42 -7.74
CA VAL A 83 9.77 -2.21 -8.92
C VAL A 83 10.27 -3.57 -8.49
N LEU A 84 9.71 -4.61 -9.10
CA LEU A 84 10.17 -5.98 -8.98
C LEU A 84 10.91 -6.35 -10.25
N ARG A 85 12.19 -6.72 -10.11
CA ARG A 85 12.94 -7.37 -11.16
C ARG A 85 12.87 -8.87 -10.92
N VAL A 86 12.10 -9.56 -11.75
CA VAL A 86 11.80 -10.98 -11.61
C VAL A 86 12.80 -11.77 -12.45
N LEU A 87 13.47 -12.74 -11.84
CA LEU A 87 14.37 -13.70 -12.45
C LEU A 87 13.75 -15.09 -12.29
N SER A 88 13.09 -15.59 -13.32
CA SER A 88 12.40 -16.88 -13.24
C SER A 88 12.62 -17.69 -14.49
N PRO A 89 13.17 -18.91 -14.40
CA PRO A 89 13.32 -19.81 -15.55
C PRO A 89 11.97 -20.37 -16.04
N TYR A 90 10.88 -20.16 -15.30
CA TYR A 90 9.58 -20.77 -15.57
C TYR A 90 8.72 -19.94 -16.52
N VAL A 91 7.95 -20.64 -17.37
CA VAL A 91 7.01 -20.03 -18.34
C VAL A 91 5.80 -19.39 -17.64
N TYR A 92 5.50 -19.82 -16.41
CA TYR A 92 4.34 -19.36 -15.63
C TYR A 92 4.81 -18.60 -14.39
N ARG A 93 4.60 -17.28 -14.38
CA ARG A 93 5.17 -16.36 -13.39
C ARG A 93 4.08 -15.57 -12.72
N VAL A 94 3.52 -16.16 -11.67
CA VAL A 94 2.45 -15.55 -10.87
C VAL A 94 3.08 -14.82 -9.70
N ILE A 95 2.62 -13.60 -9.45
CA ILE A 95 3.20 -12.68 -8.48
C ILE A 95 2.06 -12.04 -7.70
N SER A 96 2.26 -11.82 -6.40
CA SER A 96 1.42 -10.96 -5.58
C SER A 96 2.30 -10.15 -4.63
N ALA A 97 1.84 -8.94 -4.30
CA ALA A 97 2.50 -8.08 -3.32
C ALA A 97 1.47 -7.40 -2.43
N ALA A 98 1.82 -7.12 -1.18
CA ALA A 98 1.00 -6.37 -0.22
C ALA A 98 1.91 -5.58 0.72
N ILE A 99 1.42 -4.48 1.27
CA ILE A 99 2.14 -3.79 2.36
C ILE A 99 1.45 -4.10 3.67
N SER A 100 2.12 -4.83 4.56
CA SER A 100 1.63 -5.12 5.90
C SER A 100 1.94 -3.95 6.83
N LEU A 101 0.89 -3.41 7.45
CA LEU A 101 0.98 -2.31 8.40
C LEU A 101 1.20 -2.84 9.83
N PRO A 102 1.89 -2.10 10.70
CA PRO A 102 2.16 -2.52 12.08
C PRO A 102 0.88 -2.58 12.93
N LYS A 103 0.96 -3.27 14.07
CA LYS A 103 -0.03 -3.25 15.17
C LYS A 103 -1.49 -3.39 14.71
N ASN A 104 -1.78 -4.39 13.88
CA ASN A 104 -3.12 -4.67 13.34
C ASN A 104 -3.69 -3.63 12.38
N GLY A 105 -2.85 -2.74 11.84
CA GLY A 105 -3.25 -1.72 10.85
C GLY A 105 -3.78 -2.29 9.53
N GLY A 106 -3.72 -3.62 9.34
CA GLY A 106 -4.20 -4.27 8.13
C GLY A 106 -3.09 -4.46 7.09
N GLN A 107 -3.51 -4.54 5.84
CA GLN A 107 -2.65 -4.57 4.67
C GLN A 107 -3.16 -3.63 3.58
N ILE A 108 -2.25 -2.90 2.96
CA ILE A 108 -2.54 -2.23 1.70
C ILE A 108 -2.45 -3.28 0.60
N ALA A 109 -3.59 -3.57 -0.01
CA ALA A 109 -3.70 -4.53 -1.10
C ALA A 109 -3.19 -3.92 -2.41
N ILE A 110 -2.38 -4.68 -3.16
CA ILE A 110 -1.97 -4.29 -4.50
C ILE A 110 -2.82 -5.07 -5.51
N LYS A 111 -3.79 -4.36 -6.07
CA LYS A 111 -4.71 -4.86 -7.10
C LYS A 111 -4.09 -4.87 -8.49
N LYS A 112 -4.62 -5.71 -9.38
CA LYS A 112 -4.14 -5.87 -10.77
C LYS A 112 -4.03 -4.54 -11.51
N GLN A 113 -5.01 -3.65 -11.36
CA GLN A 113 -5.03 -2.37 -12.08
C GLN A 113 -3.86 -1.43 -11.73
N HIS A 114 -3.15 -1.66 -10.62
CA HIS A 114 -2.01 -0.85 -10.23
C HIS A 114 -0.70 -1.34 -10.83
N TRP A 115 -0.66 -2.59 -11.30
CA TRP A 115 0.55 -3.19 -11.86
C TRP A 115 0.80 -2.76 -13.30
N ARG A 116 2.07 -2.57 -13.64
CA ARG A 116 2.54 -2.31 -14.99
C ARG A 116 3.73 -3.17 -15.34
N PHE A 117 3.75 -3.63 -16.57
CA PHE A 117 4.91 -4.24 -17.20
C PHE A 117 5.82 -3.14 -17.73
N LEU A 118 7.12 -3.25 -17.42
CA LEU A 118 8.13 -2.24 -17.76
C LEU A 118 9.14 -2.74 -18.80
N GLY A 119 9.20 -4.05 -19.07
CA GLY A 119 10.08 -4.64 -20.09
C GLY A 119 11.23 -5.48 -19.51
N GLU A 120 11.95 -6.17 -20.41
CA GLU A 120 13.05 -7.08 -20.06
C GLU A 120 14.40 -6.37 -19.82
N THR A 121 14.57 -5.17 -20.39
CA THR A 121 15.87 -4.47 -20.44
C THR A 121 15.93 -3.21 -19.58
N ILE A 122 14.86 -2.89 -18.84
CA ILE A 122 14.82 -1.71 -18.00
C ILE A 122 15.67 -1.89 -16.74
N ASP A 123 16.49 -0.87 -16.45
CA ASP A 123 17.22 -0.76 -15.19
C ASP A 123 16.24 -0.37 -14.06
N PRO A 124 15.93 -1.28 -13.11
CA PRO A 124 14.97 -1.01 -12.05
C PRO A 124 15.40 0.13 -11.12
N ARG A 125 16.69 0.53 -11.15
CA ARG A 125 17.20 1.63 -10.33
C ARG A 125 16.83 3.02 -10.88
N LYS A 126 16.44 3.10 -12.15
CA LYS A 126 16.17 4.36 -12.85
C LYS A 126 14.69 4.60 -13.10
N VAL A 127 13.83 3.62 -12.79
CA VAL A 127 12.38 3.72 -12.99
C VAL A 127 11.78 4.76 -12.04
N THR A 128 10.98 5.65 -12.61
CA THR A 128 10.23 6.70 -11.94
C THR A 128 8.73 6.39 -11.93
N ALA A 129 7.95 7.19 -11.17
CA ALA A 129 6.50 7.10 -11.19
C ALA A 129 5.93 7.43 -12.58
N ALA A 130 6.55 8.38 -13.28
CA ALA A 130 6.15 8.76 -14.64
C ALA A 130 6.34 7.61 -15.63
N ASP A 131 7.43 6.84 -15.52
CA ASP A 131 7.66 5.67 -16.38
C ASP A 131 6.59 4.60 -16.18
N ILE A 132 6.21 4.33 -14.92
CA ILE A 132 5.15 3.38 -14.59
C ILE A 132 3.80 3.87 -15.12
N GLN A 133 3.47 5.15 -14.90
CA GLN A 133 2.20 5.73 -15.34
C GLN A 133 2.09 5.82 -16.86
N ALA A 134 3.21 6.05 -17.57
CA ALA A 134 3.26 6.05 -19.02
C ALA A 134 3.07 4.66 -19.62
N SER A 135 3.48 3.59 -18.91
CA SER A 135 3.27 2.23 -19.37
C SER A 135 1.77 1.90 -19.48
N GLN A 136 1.35 1.54 -20.69
CA GLN A 136 0.00 1.01 -20.98
C GLN A 136 -0.06 -0.51 -20.89
N SER A 137 1.08 -1.17 -20.67
CA SER A 137 1.18 -2.62 -20.59
C SER A 137 0.77 -3.11 -19.20
N MET A 138 -0.47 -3.57 -19.08
CA MET A 138 -1.00 -4.17 -17.84
C MET A 138 -0.63 -5.65 -17.74
N LEU A 139 -0.56 -6.15 -16.51
CA LEU A 139 -0.42 -7.58 -16.26
C LEU A 139 -1.78 -8.27 -16.38
N ALA A 140 -1.75 -9.56 -16.75
CA ALA A 140 -2.92 -10.41 -16.78
C ALA A 140 -3.24 -10.97 -15.39
N ASP A 141 -4.46 -11.47 -15.20
CA ASP A 141 -4.82 -12.23 -14.01
C ASP A 141 -3.94 -13.49 -13.89
N GLY A 142 -3.35 -13.65 -12.71
CA GLY A 142 -2.60 -14.82 -12.34
C GLY A 142 -3.46 -15.79 -11.55
N ALA A 143 -3.29 -17.09 -11.78
CA ALA A 143 -3.85 -18.14 -10.92
C ALA A 143 -2.68 -18.88 -10.25
N PRO A 144 -2.50 -18.81 -8.92
CA PRO A 144 -1.47 -19.59 -8.26
C PRO A 144 -1.78 -21.08 -8.39
N ASP A 145 -0.77 -21.93 -8.23
CA ASP A 145 -1.01 -23.33 -7.90
C ASP A 145 -1.36 -23.46 -6.40
N GLY A 146 -1.72 -24.66 -5.96
CA GLY A 146 -2.10 -24.89 -4.55
C GLY A 146 -1.01 -24.52 -3.55
N ASN A 147 0.26 -24.67 -3.93
CA ASN A 147 1.39 -24.31 -3.07
C ASN A 147 1.54 -22.79 -2.97
N GLY A 148 1.37 -22.07 -4.08
CA GLY A 148 1.39 -20.61 -4.10
C GLY A 148 0.35 -19.99 -3.16
N GLU A 149 -0.86 -20.55 -3.11
CA GLU A 149 -1.90 -20.05 -2.20
C GLU A 149 -1.60 -20.39 -0.73
N LEU A 150 -1.10 -21.59 -0.44
CA LEU A 150 -0.67 -21.98 0.91
C LEU A 150 0.49 -21.11 1.42
N GLU A 151 1.48 -20.83 0.57
CA GLU A 151 2.61 -19.97 0.93
C GLU A 151 2.16 -18.52 1.16
N ARG A 152 1.23 -18.02 0.34
CA ARG A 152 0.62 -16.71 0.55
C ARG A 152 -0.08 -16.61 1.91
N GLU A 153 -0.86 -17.62 2.27
CA GLU A 153 -1.55 -17.67 3.57
C GLU A 153 -0.56 -17.72 4.73
N LYS A 154 0.43 -18.62 4.69
CA LYS A 154 1.49 -18.72 5.72
C LYS A 154 2.28 -17.42 5.88
N PHE A 155 2.51 -16.72 4.77
CA PHE A 155 3.25 -15.47 4.76
C PHE A 155 2.41 -14.27 5.24
N GLY A 156 1.14 -14.52 5.59
CA GLY A 156 0.26 -13.57 6.26
C GLY A 156 -0.50 -12.65 5.33
N PHE A 157 -0.58 -12.94 4.03
CA PHE A 157 -1.40 -12.13 3.12
C PHE A 157 -2.89 -12.22 3.48
N VAL A 158 -3.60 -11.10 3.34
CA VAL A 158 -5.07 -11.16 3.30
C VAL A 158 -5.50 -11.87 2.01
N PRO A 159 -6.40 -12.88 2.05
CA PRO A 159 -6.92 -13.55 0.87
C PRO A 159 -7.67 -12.59 -0.06
N SER A 160 -7.62 -12.85 -1.37
CA SER A 160 -8.33 -12.04 -2.38
C SER A 160 -9.84 -12.02 -2.16
N ALA A 161 -10.44 -13.12 -1.67
CA ALA A 161 -11.86 -13.19 -1.29
C ALA A 161 -12.25 -12.20 -0.17
N ARG A 162 -11.28 -11.68 0.59
CA ARG A 162 -11.46 -10.62 1.60
C ARG A 162 -10.90 -9.28 1.14
N ASN A 163 -10.90 -9.03 -0.17
CA ASN A 163 -10.35 -7.84 -0.79
C ASN A 163 -8.81 -7.69 -0.66
N GLY A 164 -8.07 -8.75 -0.35
CA GLY A 164 -6.60 -8.74 -0.36
C GLY A 164 -6.01 -8.56 -1.76
N SER A 165 -4.68 -8.55 -1.87
CA SER A 165 -3.97 -8.32 -3.14
C SER A 165 -4.33 -9.32 -4.23
N ASP A 166 -4.21 -8.92 -5.49
CA ASP A 166 -4.48 -9.84 -6.59
C ASP A 166 -3.23 -10.64 -6.94
N TRP A 167 -3.45 -11.79 -7.59
CA TRP A 167 -2.40 -12.51 -8.28
C TRP A 167 -2.31 -12.00 -9.71
N VAL A 168 -1.10 -11.66 -10.16
CA VAL A 168 -0.84 -11.13 -11.50
C VAL A 168 0.23 -11.96 -12.21
N LYS A 169 0.19 -11.98 -13.54
CA LYS A 169 1.21 -12.62 -14.38
C LYS A 169 1.53 -11.78 -15.61
N THR A 170 2.71 -11.99 -16.20
CA THR A 170 3.03 -11.42 -17.52
C THR A 170 2.17 -12.06 -18.60
N ALA A 171 1.71 -11.27 -19.57
CA ALA A 171 0.98 -11.79 -20.73
C ALA A 171 1.89 -12.61 -21.67
N ASP A 172 3.18 -12.26 -21.71
CA ASP A 172 4.17 -12.84 -22.62
C ASP A 172 5.06 -13.89 -21.96
N ARG A 173 5.55 -14.83 -22.77
CA ARG A 173 6.60 -15.80 -22.39
C ARG A 173 7.97 -15.13 -22.50
N LEU A 174 8.41 -14.51 -21.40
CA LEU A 174 9.74 -13.92 -21.30
C LEU A 174 10.75 -15.02 -20.98
N ASN A 175 12.03 -14.89 -21.36
CA ASN A 175 12.99 -16.00 -21.25
C ASN A 175 14.07 -15.81 -20.18
N ARG A 176 14.15 -14.63 -19.54
CA ARG A 176 15.22 -14.33 -18.58
C ARG A 176 14.73 -13.52 -17.38
N ALA A 177 14.78 -12.19 -17.49
CA ALA A 177 14.43 -11.28 -16.43
C ALA A 177 13.61 -10.12 -16.97
N TYR A 178 12.75 -9.57 -16.14
CA TYR A 178 11.92 -8.43 -16.51
C TYR A 178 11.53 -7.60 -15.30
N CYS A 179 11.15 -6.36 -15.57
CA CYS A 179 10.70 -5.42 -14.57
C CYS A 179 9.18 -5.25 -14.65
N ILE A 180 8.55 -5.33 -13.49
CA ILE A 180 7.17 -4.88 -13.26
C ILE A 180 7.16 -3.92 -12.09
N GLY A 181 6.15 -3.06 -12.02
CA GLY A 181 6.07 -2.12 -10.91
C GLY A 181 4.69 -1.53 -10.71
N PHE A 182 4.57 -0.79 -9.62
CA PHE A 182 3.41 0.01 -9.29
C PHE A 182 3.85 1.27 -8.53
N VAL A 183 2.97 2.27 -8.54
CA VAL A 183 3.13 3.50 -7.75
C VAL A 183 2.10 3.47 -6.63
N LEU A 184 2.52 3.78 -5.41
CA LEU A 184 1.59 3.92 -4.29
C LEU A 184 0.73 5.16 -4.50
N THR A 185 -0.60 5.01 -4.47
CA THR A 185 -1.54 6.14 -4.53
C THR A 185 -2.06 6.46 -3.14
N GLN A 186 -2.54 7.69 -2.94
CA GLN A 186 -3.18 8.07 -1.68
C GLN A 186 -4.40 7.20 -1.37
N GLU A 187 -5.15 6.81 -2.39
CA GLU A 187 -6.30 5.91 -2.27
C GLU A 187 -5.89 4.55 -1.66
N MET A 188 -4.78 3.97 -2.12
CA MET A 188 -4.27 2.71 -1.59
C MET A 188 -3.88 2.84 -0.11
N LEU A 189 -3.24 3.95 0.27
CA LEU A 189 -2.85 4.21 1.66
C LEU A 189 -4.04 4.40 2.60
N ASN A 190 -5.14 4.96 2.08
CA ASN A 190 -6.35 5.24 2.85
C ASN A 190 -7.32 4.05 2.95
N ALA A 191 -7.05 2.94 2.25
CA ALA A 191 -7.93 1.78 2.18
C ALA A 191 -7.25 0.48 2.64
N PRO A 192 -6.64 0.42 3.84
CA PRO A 192 -6.08 -0.81 4.35
C PRO A 192 -7.15 -1.85 4.61
N VAL A 193 -6.83 -3.11 4.27
CA VAL A 193 -7.68 -4.28 4.47
C VAL A 193 -7.34 -4.91 5.82
N PRO A 194 -8.30 -5.10 6.73
CA PRO A 194 -8.02 -5.66 8.07
C PRO A 194 -7.40 -7.06 8.05
N LEU A 195 -6.41 -7.28 8.94
CA LEU A 195 -5.95 -8.61 9.34
C LEU A 195 -6.98 -9.14 10.34
N LYS A 196 -7.74 -10.19 10.00
CA LYS A 196 -8.66 -10.80 10.97
C LYS A 196 -7.89 -11.65 11.97
#